data_AF-A0A6H0XT24-F1
#
_entry.id   AF-A0A6H0XT24-F1
#
_cell.length_a   1.000
_cell.length_b   1.000
_cell.length_c   1.000
_cell.angle_alpha   90.00
_cell.angle_beta   90.00
_cell.angle_gamma   90.00
#
_symmetry.space_group_name_H-M   'P 1'
#
loop_
_entity.id
_entity.type
_entity.pdbx_description
1 polymer ?
#
loop_
_entity_poly.entity_id
_entity_poly.type
_entity_poly.pdbx_seq_one_letter_code
_entity_poly.pdbx_strand_id
1 'polypeptide(L)'
;MNDYESRRQERIARNKALLAELDVKPLVARSNNAHHVDGRPTAKRRKIVKDSAPLRTSSRIAAAPTKPNYQDEPSIKAIPLPRSTKKVASVKQLGSIIKEADEPLVPVKDVDEIQAGWTAWTAVAEEPVRTADGKFHFGDYPDFTPNKSPEEMLREGCFGGQYYRPVRSRKLGIVIQNDWTELPSSWIEGLNAETHLINLEYDTDINKFKVACGQSIEEWEAAGWISHEHDVRGWFQWYTRFYRGRRCDDDDRQVSRWKKCVGETGRWRRMLLKKYLQLGVRDVFDDGADEDAPEVSPVMHQTCHHWAYEVRQGDLDDAWAGR
;
A
#
# COMPACT_ATOMS: atom_id res chain seq x y z
N MET A 1 6.02 39.65 11.18
CA MET A 1 5.14 38.55 10.75
C MET A 1 5.85 37.81 9.64
N ASN A 2 5.88 36.48 9.70
CA ASN A 2 6.64 35.63 8.79
C ASN A 2 5.93 35.62 7.41
N ASP A 3 6.64 35.89 6.31
CA ASP A 3 6.05 35.96 4.94
C ASP A 3 5.24 34.69 4.59
N TYR A 4 5.66 33.56 5.15
CA TYR A 4 4.94 32.29 5.06
C TYR A 4 3.56 32.30 5.74
N GLU A 5 3.42 32.94 6.90
CA GLU A 5 2.16 33.02 7.64
C GLU A 5 1.14 33.90 6.89
N SER A 6 1.62 34.98 6.28
CA SER A 6 0.79 35.86 5.45
C SER A 6 0.25 35.14 4.22
N ARG A 7 1.10 34.44 3.45
CA ARG A 7 0.67 33.63 2.30
C ARG A 7 -0.28 32.49 2.69
N ARG A 8 -0.07 31.90 3.87
CA ARG A 8 -0.96 30.87 4.41
C ARG A 8 -2.34 31.43 4.75
N GLN A 9 -2.40 32.62 5.35
CA GLN A 9 -3.66 33.30 5.67
C GLN A 9 -4.42 33.71 4.41
N GLU A 10 -3.74 34.24 3.39
CA GLU A 10 -4.34 34.57 2.09
C GLU A 10 -4.94 33.35 1.40
N ARG A 11 -4.23 32.21 1.41
CA ARG A 11 -4.73 30.97 0.84
C ARG A 11 -5.95 30.42 1.60
N ILE A 12 -5.95 30.54 2.94
CA ILE A 12 -7.11 30.15 3.77
C ILE A 12 -8.31 31.05 3.45
N ALA A 13 -8.10 32.36 3.32
CA ALA A 13 -9.15 33.31 2.99
C ALA A 13 -9.74 33.06 1.60
N ARG A 14 -8.89 32.81 0.59
CA ARG A 14 -9.32 32.47 -0.77
C ARG A 14 -10.15 31.19 -0.82
N ASN A 15 -9.72 30.15 -0.11
CA ASN A 15 -10.47 28.89 -0.05
C ASN A 15 -11.82 29.05 0.67
N LYS A 16 -11.87 29.90 1.71
CA LYS A 16 -13.12 30.20 2.42
C LYS A 16 -14.09 30.99 1.52
N ALA A 17 -13.60 31.90 0.69
CA ALA A 17 -14.41 32.62 -0.28
C ALA A 17 -14.97 31.68 -1.36
N LEU A 18 -14.14 30.80 -1.92
CA LEU A 18 -14.57 29.76 -2.87
C LEU A 18 -15.64 28.83 -2.27
N LEU A 19 -15.48 28.43 -1.01
CA LEU A 19 -16.47 27.60 -0.30
C LEU A 19 -17.78 28.35 0.00
N ALA A 20 -17.78 29.68 0.02
CA ALA A 20 -18.99 30.48 0.21
C ALA A 20 -19.69 30.80 -1.11
N GLU A 21 -18.94 30.88 -2.21
CA GLU A 21 -19.46 31.06 -3.58
C GLU A 21 -20.12 29.77 -4.10
N LEU A 22 -19.58 28.62 -3.73
CA LEU A 22 -20.22 27.32 -3.94
C LEU A 22 -21.32 27.16 -2.90
N ASP A 23 -22.60 27.15 -3.30
CA ASP A 23 -23.78 26.95 -2.43
C ASP A 23 -23.86 25.49 -1.88
N VAL A 24 -22.78 25.04 -1.26
CA VAL A 24 -22.65 23.71 -0.65
C VAL A 24 -23.27 23.77 0.73
N LYS A 25 -24.52 23.29 0.83
CA LYS A 25 -25.21 23.14 2.12
C LYS A 25 -24.35 22.28 3.07
N PRO A 26 -24.01 22.76 4.27
CA PRO A 26 -23.32 21.93 5.25
C PRO A 26 -24.23 20.77 5.66
N LEU A 27 -23.77 19.54 5.45
CA LEU A 27 -24.45 18.35 5.92
C LEU A 27 -24.43 18.33 7.45
N VAL A 28 -25.58 18.62 8.05
CA VAL A 28 -25.80 18.46 9.49
C VAL A 28 -25.74 16.98 9.83
N ALA A 29 -24.87 16.60 10.76
CA ALA A 29 -24.81 15.25 11.29
C ALA A 29 -26.18 14.87 11.88
N ARG A 30 -26.82 13.83 11.33
CA ARG A 30 -28.05 13.27 11.91
C ARG A 30 -27.73 12.64 13.27
N SER A 31 -28.15 13.31 14.34
CA SER A 31 -28.27 12.76 15.68
C SER A 31 -29.44 11.77 15.71
N ASN A 32 -29.16 10.47 15.71
CA ASN A 32 -30.14 9.47 16.12
C ASN A 32 -30.01 9.25 17.63
N ASN A 33 -30.85 9.96 18.39
CA ASN A 33 -31.19 9.58 19.76
C ASN A 33 -32.33 8.56 19.71
N ALA A 34 -32.04 7.30 20.06
CA ALA A 34 -32.99 6.46 20.80
C ALA A 34 -32.31 5.20 21.38
N HIS A 35 -32.48 5.05 22.69
CA HIS A 35 -32.35 3.85 23.54
C HIS A 35 -30.99 3.45 24.12
N HIS A 36 -30.79 4.00 25.32
CA HIS A 36 -30.02 3.52 26.47
C HIS A 36 -30.15 2.00 26.70
N VAL A 37 -29.01 1.29 26.77
CA VAL A 37 -28.83 0.09 27.61
C VAL A 37 -27.47 0.24 28.28
N ASP A 38 -27.47 0.18 29.61
CA ASP A 38 -26.29 0.31 30.46
C ASP A 38 -25.20 -0.71 30.09
N GLY A 39 -24.03 -0.19 29.73
CA GLY A 39 -22.83 -0.98 29.51
C GLY A 39 -21.62 -0.07 29.40
N ARG A 40 -20.90 0.13 30.51
CA ARG A 40 -19.60 0.81 30.48
C ARG A 40 -18.68 0.08 29.48
N PRO A 41 -18.02 0.77 28.53
CA PRO A 41 -17.04 0.13 27.67
C PRO A 41 -15.84 -0.31 28.54
N THR A 42 -15.47 -1.58 28.43
CA THR A 42 -14.33 -2.14 29.14
C THR A 42 -13.04 -1.52 28.60
N ALA A 43 -12.28 -0.88 29.50
CA ALA A 43 -10.95 -0.38 29.17
C ALA A 43 -10.04 -1.53 28.73
N LYS A 44 -9.62 -1.53 27.45
CA LYS A 44 -8.54 -2.40 26.97
C LYS A 44 -7.23 -1.97 27.66
N ARG A 45 -6.90 -2.61 28.79
CA ARG A 45 -5.56 -2.52 29.40
C ARG A 45 -4.55 -3.09 28.40
N ARG A 46 -3.64 -2.26 27.90
CA ARG A 46 -2.37 -2.75 27.33
C ARG A 46 -1.60 -3.46 28.45
N LYS A 47 -1.12 -4.67 28.17
CA LYS A 47 -0.08 -5.33 28.96
C LYS A 47 1.19 -4.48 28.82
N ILE A 48 1.47 -3.66 29.82
CA ILE A 48 2.79 -3.02 30.00
C ILE A 48 3.63 -4.05 30.76
N VAL A 49 4.67 -4.57 30.12
CA VAL A 49 5.75 -5.28 30.79
C VAL A 49 6.45 -4.26 31.68
N LYS A 50 6.33 -4.42 33.01
CA LYS A 50 7.11 -3.69 33.99
C LYS A 50 8.50 -4.32 34.04
N ASP A 51 9.47 -3.65 33.43
CA ASP A 51 10.79 -3.38 34.00
C ASP A 51 11.73 -2.83 32.91
N SER A 52 11.67 -1.52 32.70
CA SER A 52 12.82 -0.70 32.34
C SER A 52 12.45 0.77 32.54
N ALA A 53 13.22 1.47 33.37
CA ALA A 53 13.05 2.90 33.54
C ALA A 53 13.51 3.63 32.27
N PRO A 54 12.77 4.64 31.77
CA PRO A 54 13.19 5.39 30.58
C PRO A 54 14.44 6.23 30.89
N LEU A 55 15.50 6.07 30.10
CA LEU A 55 16.79 6.77 30.26
C LEU A 55 16.75 8.28 29.99
N ARG A 56 15.57 8.85 29.68
CA ARG A 56 15.40 10.30 29.50
C ARG A 56 13.97 10.73 29.77
N THR A 57 13.76 11.50 30.83
CA THR A 57 12.48 12.12 31.18
C THR A 57 12.48 13.60 30.80
N SER A 58 11.39 14.07 30.20
CA SER A 58 11.22 15.50 29.89
C SER A 58 10.86 16.28 31.16
N SER A 59 11.25 17.56 31.22
CA SER A 59 11.02 18.46 32.36
C SER A 59 9.56 18.58 32.80
N ARG A 60 8.61 18.34 31.88
CA ARG A 60 7.17 18.37 32.17
C ARG A 60 6.66 17.18 32.99
N ILE A 61 7.33 16.03 32.94
CA ILE A 61 6.92 14.82 33.68
C ILE A 61 7.48 14.84 35.11
N ALA A 62 8.64 15.48 35.32
CA ALA A 62 9.27 15.60 36.64
C ALA A 62 8.52 16.56 37.60
N ALA A 63 7.72 17.48 37.06
CA ALA A 63 7.01 18.50 37.84
C ALA A 63 5.59 18.09 38.30
N ALA A 64 5.14 16.86 38.00
CA ALA A 64 3.80 16.39 38.38
C ALA A 64 3.80 15.78 39.80
N PRO A 65 2.86 16.16 40.69
CA PRO A 65 2.77 15.58 42.03
C PRO A 65 2.33 14.11 41.99
N THR A 66 2.94 13.29 42.85
CA THR A 66 2.69 11.85 42.96
C THR A 66 1.28 11.55 43.48
N LYS A 67 0.53 10.72 42.75
CA LYS A 67 -0.81 10.27 43.15
C LYS A 67 -0.72 9.22 44.29
N PRO A 68 -1.66 9.21 45.24
CA PRO A 68 -1.68 8.24 46.32
C PRO A 68 -2.00 6.83 45.80
N ASN A 69 -1.28 5.84 46.34
CA ASN A 69 -1.40 4.42 46.00
C ASN A 69 -2.48 3.78 46.89
N TYR A 70 -3.57 3.31 46.29
CA TYR A 70 -4.62 2.54 46.99
C TYR A 70 -4.44 1.08 46.62
N GLN A 71 -3.79 0.32 47.51
CA GLN A 71 -3.57 -1.10 47.30
C GLN A 71 -3.56 -1.83 48.63
N ASP A 72 -4.74 -1.93 49.24
CA ASP A 72 -5.07 -2.97 50.23
C ASP A 72 -6.56 -3.29 50.09
N GLU A 73 -6.87 -4.55 49.73
CA GLU A 73 -8.03 -5.35 50.16
C GLU A 73 -7.84 -6.80 49.61
N PRO A 74 -8.29 -7.84 50.33
CA PRO A 74 -7.70 -9.17 50.33
C PRO A 74 -8.25 -10.17 49.29
N SER A 75 -7.50 -11.27 49.18
CA SER A 75 -7.60 -12.39 48.24
C SER A 75 -8.97 -13.10 48.23
N ILE A 76 -9.61 -13.16 47.05
CA ILE A 76 -10.79 -14.01 46.79
C ILE A 76 -10.39 -15.14 45.84
N LYS A 77 -10.57 -16.39 46.29
CA LYS A 77 -10.29 -17.63 45.55
C LYS A 77 -11.30 -17.85 44.42
N ALA A 78 -10.83 -18.35 43.28
CA ALA A 78 -11.63 -18.65 42.09
C ALA A 78 -12.44 -19.96 42.23
N ILE A 79 -13.70 -19.95 41.79
CA ILE A 79 -14.57 -21.13 41.63
C ILE A 79 -14.66 -21.45 40.13
N PRO A 80 -14.46 -22.71 39.68
CA PRO A 80 -14.62 -23.07 38.27
C PRO A 80 -16.08 -23.43 37.96
N LEU A 81 -16.62 -22.88 36.87
CA LEU A 81 -17.93 -23.24 36.33
C LEU A 81 -17.79 -24.03 35.01
N PRO A 82 -18.67 -25.02 34.75
CA PRO A 82 -18.48 -26.03 33.71
C PRO A 82 -18.74 -25.53 32.28
N ARG A 83 -18.05 -26.16 31.31
CA ARG A 83 -18.25 -26.00 29.86
C ARG A 83 -19.65 -26.49 29.45
N SER A 84 -20.39 -25.65 28.72
CA SER A 84 -21.63 -26.04 28.03
C SER A 84 -21.45 -25.98 26.51
N THR A 85 -22.20 -26.86 25.85
CA THR A 85 -22.06 -27.40 24.49
C THR A 85 -22.60 -26.48 23.38
N LYS A 86 -22.16 -26.76 22.15
CA LYS A 86 -22.58 -26.10 20.90
C LYS A 86 -24.11 -26.14 20.75
N LYS A 87 -24.74 -24.97 20.58
CA LYS A 87 -26.10 -24.85 20.04
C LYS A 87 -26.06 -24.46 18.57
N VAL A 88 -26.68 -25.31 17.74
CA VAL A 88 -27.09 -25.00 16.36
C VAL A 88 -28.22 -23.98 16.45
N ALA A 89 -28.12 -22.88 15.70
CA ALA A 89 -29.18 -21.89 15.59
C ALA A 89 -29.61 -21.74 14.13
N SER A 90 -30.92 -21.83 13.93
CA SER A 90 -31.61 -21.89 12.66
C SER A 90 -31.55 -20.59 11.87
N VAL A 91 -31.67 -20.75 10.56
CA VAL A 91 -31.98 -19.72 9.56
C VAL A 91 -33.09 -18.79 10.05
N LYS A 92 -32.79 -17.50 10.15
CA LYS A 92 -33.78 -16.42 10.06
C LYS A 92 -33.32 -15.47 8.97
N GLN A 93 -34.04 -15.54 7.86
CA GLN A 93 -33.93 -14.66 6.71
C GLN A 93 -34.43 -13.27 7.13
N LEU A 94 -33.51 -12.39 7.55
CA LEU A 94 -33.78 -10.96 7.61
C LEU A 94 -33.36 -10.36 6.25
N GLY A 95 -34.36 -10.18 5.39
CA GLY A 95 -34.19 -9.36 4.20
C GLY A 95 -33.80 -7.94 4.59
N SER A 96 -32.71 -7.44 4.02
CA SER A 96 -32.44 -6.02 3.94
C SER A 96 -31.80 -5.72 2.60
N ILE A 97 -32.60 -5.03 1.77
CA ILE A 97 -32.26 -3.99 0.81
C ILE A 97 -31.03 -4.27 -0.07
N ILE A 98 -31.32 -4.52 -1.35
CA ILE A 98 -30.37 -4.34 -2.47
C ILE A 98 -29.64 -3.02 -2.22
N LYS A 99 -28.35 -3.08 -1.90
CA LYS A 99 -27.48 -1.90 -2.01
C LYS A 99 -27.65 -1.44 -3.44
N GLU A 100 -28.23 -0.25 -3.60
CA GLU A 100 -28.30 0.47 -4.87
C GLU A 100 -26.97 0.29 -5.58
N ALA A 101 -27.04 -0.16 -6.84
CA ALA A 101 -25.88 -0.20 -7.70
C ALA A 101 -25.25 1.19 -7.64
N ASP A 102 -23.98 1.28 -7.21
CA ASP A 102 -23.20 2.52 -7.32
C ASP A 102 -23.32 2.96 -8.78
N GLU A 103 -24.15 3.98 -9.03
CA GLU A 103 -24.22 4.57 -10.36
C GLU A 103 -22.83 5.10 -10.69
N PRO A 104 -22.30 4.83 -11.90
CA PRO A 104 -20.99 5.30 -12.26
C PRO A 104 -20.94 6.82 -12.10
N LEU A 105 -19.96 7.30 -11.35
CA LEU A 105 -19.78 8.74 -11.07
C LEU A 105 -19.48 9.54 -12.35
N VAL A 106 -19.15 8.86 -13.44
CA VAL A 106 -18.92 9.43 -14.77
C VAL A 106 -20.00 8.85 -15.70
N PRO A 107 -20.74 9.69 -16.46
CA PRO A 107 -21.59 9.20 -17.54
C PRO A 107 -20.75 8.29 -18.42
N VAL A 108 -21.26 7.09 -18.73
CA VAL A 108 -20.58 6.11 -19.57
C VAL A 108 -20.33 6.75 -20.93
N LYS A 109 -19.17 7.40 -21.09
CA LYS A 109 -18.57 7.59 -22.40
C LYS A 109 -18.44 6.20 -23.02
N ASP A 110 -18.43 6.16 -24.34
CA ASP A 110 -18.27 4.91 -25.09
C ASP A 110 -17.12 4.10 -24.46
N VAL A 111 -17.46 2.91 -23.94
CA VAL A 111 -16.51 2.07 -23.18
C VAL A 111 -15.30 1.74 -24.07
N ASP A 112 -15.55 1.61 -25.36
CA ASP A 112 -14.55 1.33 -26.37
C ASP A 112 -13.59 2.52 -26.55
N GLU A 113 -14.09 3.77 -26.47
CA GLU A 113 -13.23 4.97 -26.50
C GLU A 113 -12.33 5.06 -25.27
N ILE A 114 -12.87 4.74 -24.08
CA ILE A 114 -12.08 4.72 -22.83
C ILE A 114 -10.98 3.67 -22.92
N GLN A 115 -11.32 2.46 -23.37
CA GLN A 115 -10.37 1.35 -23.51
C GLN A 115 -9.32 1.64 -24.59
N ALA A 116 -9.73 2.22 -25.73
CA ALA A 116 -8.81 2.65 -26.77
C ALA A 116 -7.86 3.75 -26.28
N GLY A 117 -8.34 4.66 -25.43
CA GLY A 117 -7.51 5.69 -24.80
C GLY A 117 -6.39 5.13 -23.92
N TRP A 118 -6.58 3.97 -23.30
CA TRP A 118 -5.55 3.38 -22.42
C TRP A 118 -4.30 2.93 -23.16
N THR A 119 -4.45 2.46 -24.40
CA THR A 119 -3.34 1.96 -25.22
C THR A 119 -2.85 2.99 -26.23
N ALA A 120 -3.59 4.10 -26.41
CA ALA A 120 -3.24 5.21 -27.29
C ALA A 120 -2.18 6.13 -26.67
N TRP A 121 -0.95 5.63 -26.53
CA TRP A 121 0.21 6.42 -26.16
C TRP A 121 1.41 6.08 -27.04
N THR A 122 2.37 7.01 -27.11
CA THR A 122 3.61 6.83 -27.88
C THR A 122 4.81 6.92 -26.94
N ALA A 123 5.84 6.12 -27.23
CA ALA A 123 7.10 6.22 -26.53
C ALA A 123 7.81 7.51 -26.95
N VAL A 124 8.10 8.38 -25.98
CA VAL A 124 8.78 9.66 -26.20
C VAL A 124 10.21 9.61 -25.64
N ALA A 125 10.41 8.85 -24.56
CA ALA A 125 11.71 8.66 -23.94
C ALA A 125 12.39 7.37 -24.41
N GLU A 126 13.72 7.34 -24.30
CA GLU A 126 14.54 6.15 -24.55
C GLU A 126 14.30 5.07 -23.48
N GLU A 127 14.61 3.82 -23.83
CA GLU A 127 14.59 2.71 -22.89
C GLU A 127 15.66 2.91 -21.79
N PRO A 128 15.39 2.46 -20.55
CA PRO A 128 16.32 2.64 -19.45
C PRO A 128 17.59 1.83 -19.63
N VAL A 129 18.71 2.41 -19.18
CA VAL A 129 20.00 1.71 -19.14
C VAL A 129 20.15 1.01 -17.79
N ARG A 130 20.42 -0.31 -17.81
CA ARG A 130 20.77 -1.07 -16.61
C ARG A 130 22.26 -0.88 -16.32
N THR A 131 22.58 -0.38 -15.12
CA THR A 131 23.97 -0.21 -14.66
C THR A 131 24.53 -1.50 -14.06
N ALA A 132 25.85 -1.52 -13.84
CA ALA A 132 26.54 -2.65 -13.22
C ALA A 132 26.00 -3.01 -11.82
N ASP A 133 25.46 -2.02 -11.09
CA ASP A 133 24.83 -2.21 -9.78
C ASP A 133 23.40 -2.81 -9.89
N GLY A 134 22.95 -3.15 -11.10
CA GLY A 134 21.64 -3.74 -11.38
C GLY A 134 20.47 -2.76 -11.34
N LYS A 135 20.72 -1.44 -11.23
CA LYS A 135 19.70 -0.38 -11.22
C LYS A 135 19.39 0.09 -12.64
N PHE A 136 18.14 0.42 -12.89
CA PHE A 136 17.69 1.04 -14.13
C PHE A 136 17.76 2.56 -14.00
N HIS A 137 18.36 3.23 -14.98
CA HIS A 137 18.46 4.69 -15.03
C HIS A 137 17.65 5.24 -16.20
N PHE A 138 16.87 6.28 -15.90
CA PHE A 138 16.07 7.03 -16.86
C PHE A 138 16.67 8.43 -16.99
N GLY A 139 17.03 8.85 -18.20
CA GLY A 139 17.74 10.12 -18.42
C GLY A 139 16.95 11.35 -17.95
N ASP A 140 15.63 11.29 -18.04
CA ASP A 140 14.71 12.35 -17.64
C ASP A 140 14.24 12.25 -16.18
N TYR A 141 14.44 11.11 -15.52
CA TYR A 141 14.16 10.90 -14.09
C TYR A 141 15.35 10.25 -13.38
N PRO A 142 16.47 10.98 -13.18
CA PRO A 142 17.72 10.41 -12.68
C PRO A 142 17.63 9.83 -11.27
N ASP A 143 16.70 10.34 -10.44
CA ASP A 143 16.48 9.86 -9.08
C ASP A 143 15.52 8.66 -8.99
N PHE A 144 14.94 8.24 -10.11
CA PHE A 144 14.08 7.06 -10.17
C PHE A 144 14.92 5.87 -10.62
N THR A 145 15.41 5.10 -9.64
CA THR A 145 16.38 4.02 -9.88
C THR A 145 15.86 2.67 -9.36
N PRO A 146 14.74 2.14 -9.91
CA PRO A 146 14.31 0.78 -9.60
C PRO A 146 15.39 -0.23 -10.03
N ASN A 147 15.45 -1.40 -9.40
CA ASN A 147 16.43 -2.44 -9.76
C ASN A 147 15.77 -3.75 -10.21
N LYS A 148 14.47 -3.66 -10.55
CA LYS A 148 13.69 -4.70 -11.21
C LYS A 148 12.94 -4.11 -12.39
N SER A 149 13.04 -4.77 -13.54
CA SER A 149 12.23 -4.48 -14.71
C SER A 149 10.79 -4.99 -14.52
N PRO A 150 9.82 -4.45 -15.27
CA PRO A 150 8.48 -5.00 -15.27
C PRO A 150 8.44 -6.48 -15.68
N GLU A 151 9.30 -6.90 -16.61
CA GLU A 151 9.44 -8.30 -17.01
C GLU A 151 9.88 -9.19 -15.84
N GLU A 152 10.97 -8.82 -15.15
CA GLU A 152 11.46 -9.57 -13.99
C GLU A 152 10.35 -9.68 -12.93
N MET A 153 9.61 -8.60 -12.65
CA MET A 153 8.50 -8.61 -11.70
C MET A 153 7.37 -9.58 -12.09
N LEU A 154 7.02 -9.66 -13.38
CA LEU A 154 6.00 -10.60 -13.85
C LEU A 154 6.48 -12.05 -13.71
N ARG A 155 7.72 -12.34 -14.11
CA ARG A 155 8.30 -13.68 -14.04
C ARG A 155 8.51 -14.16 -12.59
N GLU A 156 8.82 -13.25 -11.69
CA GLU A 156 8.96 -13.50 -10.25
C GLU A 156 7.60 -13.60 -9.52
N GLY A 157 6.49 -13.52 -10.26
CA GLY A 157 5.13 -13.67 -9.71
C GLY A 157 4.73 -12.54 -8.78
N CYS A 158 5.28 -11.32 -8.94
CA CYS A 158 5.20 -10.23 -7.95
C CYS A 158 3.79 -9.92 -7.39
N PHE A 159 2.70 -10.27 -8.05
CA PHE A 159 1.33 -9.96 -7.61
C PHE A 159 0.45 -11.17 -7.37
N GLY A 160 1.02 -12.36 -7.15
CA GLY A 160 0.24 -13.59 -6.94
C GLY A 160 -0.64 -13.94 -8.13
N GLY A 161 -0.20 -13.59 -9.34
CA GLY A 161 -0.87 -13.99 -10.57
C GLY A 161 -2.11 -13.20 -10.93
N GLN A 162 -2.57 -12.28 -10.07
CA GLN A 162 -3.89 -11.68 -10.18
C GLN A 162 -3.91 -10.23 -10.69
N TYR A 163 -2.76 -9.65 -11.06
CA TYR A 163 -2.69 -8.21 -11.36
C TYR A 163 -3.60 -7.79 -12.52
N TYR A 164 -3.69 -8.63 -13.56
CA TYR A 164 -4.50 -8.40 -14.76
C TYR A 164 -5.83 -9.16 -14.76
N ARG A 165 -6.26 -9.70 -13.60
CA ARG A 165 -7.57 -10.34 -13.50
C ARG A 165 -8.70 -9.37 -13.89
N PRO A 166 -9.83 -9.87 -14.40
CA PRO A 166 -11.02 -9.05 -14.59
C PRO A 166 -11.43 -8.34 -13.29
N VAL A 167 -11.61 -7.02 -13.34
CA VAL A 167 -12.05 -6.23 -12.19
C VAL A 167 -13.04 -5.15 -12.59
N ARG A 168 -14.09 -4.97 -11.79
CA ARG A 168 -15.06 -3.90 -11.99
C ARG A 168 -14.59 -2.64 -11.27
N SER A 169 -14.27 -1.59 -12.03
CA SER A 169 -13.98 -0.26 -11.48
C SER A 169 -15.29 0.38 -11.02
N ARG A 170 -15.34 0.82 -9.76
CA ARG A 170 -16.51 1.55 -9.23
C ARG A 170 -16.61 2.95 -9.81
N LYS A 171 -15.48 3.61 -10.02
CA LYS A 171 -15.45 4.97 -10.54
C LYS A 171 -15.85 5.05 -12.01
N LEU A 172 -15.42 4.09 -12.83
CA LEU A 172 -15.75 4.04 -14.26
C LEU A 172 -17.03 3.26 -14.57
N GLY A 173 -17.47 2.36 -13.68
CA GLY A 173 -18.63 1.51 -13.92
C GLY A 173 -18.43 0.46 -15.02
N ILE A 174 -17.20 0.15 -15.39
CA ILE A 174 -16.84 -0.84 -16.42
C ILE A 174 -16.02 -1.98 -15.82
N VAL A 175 -15.99 -3.11 -16.54
CA VAL A 175 -15.09 -4.22 -16.22
C VAL A 175 -13.81 -4.05 -17.02
N ILE A 176 -12.69 -3.93 -16.32
CA ILE A 176 -11.34 -3.87 -16.89
C ILE A 176 -10.83 -5.31 -17.03
N GLN A 177 -10.53 -5.72 -18.25
CA GLN A 177 -10.03 -7.06 -18.59
C GLN A 177 -9.25 -7.00 -19.90
N ASN A 178 -8.42 -8.03 -20.17
CA ASN A 178 -7.61 -8.19 -21.39
C ASN A 178 -6.59 -7.07 -21.68
N ASP A 179 -6.42 -6.11 -20.77
CA ASP A 179 -5.46 -5.01 -20.92
C ASP A 179 -4.01 -5.45 -20.76
N TRP A 180 -3.75 -6.68 -20.30
CA TRP A 180 -2.43 -7.31 -20.32
C TRP A 180 -1.90 -7.57 -21.74
N THR A 181 -2.77 -7.56 -22.76
CA THR A 181 -2.36 -7.74 -24.17
C THR A 181 -1.48 -6.61 -24.70
N GLU A 182 -1.42 -5.48 -23.98
CA GLU A 182 -0.51 -4.37 -24.27
C GLU A 182 0.96 -4.70 -23.93
N LEU A 183 1.19 -5.70 -23.07
CA LEU A 183 2.54 -6.11 -22.67
C LEU A 183 3.32 -6.64 -23.88
N PRO A 184 4.62 -6.32 -24.01
CA PRO A 184 5.47 -6.93 -25.03
C PRO A 184 5.39 -8.46 -24.98
N SER A 185 5.23 -9.10 -26.14
CA SER A 185 5.13 -10.55 -26.23
C SER A 185 6.36 -11.27 -25.65
N SER A 186 7.54 -10.66 -25.77
CA SER A 186 8.79 -11.17 -25.17
C SER A 186 8.72 -11.27 -23.64
N TRP A 187 8.04 -10.34 -22.96
CA TRP A 187 7.93 -10.36 -21.49
C TRP A 187 7.07 -11.51 -20.97
N ILE A 188 6.09 -11.93 -21.78
CA ILE A 188 5.14 -12.99 -21.43
C ILE A 188 5.47 -14.32 -22.12
N GLU A 189 6.54 -14.36 -22.92
CA GLU A 189 6.97 -15.58 -23.58
C GLU A 189 7.37 -16.63 -22.53
N GLY A 190 6.77 -17.83 -22.67
CA GLY A 190 6.94 -18.94 -21.73
C GLY A 190 6.20 -18.80 -20.40
N LEU A 191 5.52 -17.68 -20.13
CA LEU A 191 4.67 -17.54 -18.95
C LEU A 191 3.27 -18.09 -19.22
N ASN A 192 2.73 -18.84 -18.25
CA ASN A 192 1.32 -19.20 -18.28
C ASN A 192 0.50 -17.98 -17.81
N ALA A 193 -0.20 -17.33 -18.73
CA ALA A 193 -1.00 -16.14 -18.45
C ALA A 193 -2.10 -16.41 -17.40
N GLU A 194 -2.74 -17.58 -17.43
CA GLU A 194 -3.82 -17.94 -16.50
C GLU A 194 -3.34 -17.98 -15.05
N THR A 195 -2.09 -18.36 -14.81
CA THR A 195 -1.52 -18.45 -13.47
C THR A 195 -0.73 -17.20 -13.07
N HIS A 196 -0.04 -16.53 -14.00
CA HIS A 196 0.87 -15.41 -13.68
C HIS A 196 0.27 -14.02 -13.93
N LEU A 197 -0.80 -13.89 -14.72
CA LEU A 197 -1.34 -12.58 -15.10
C LEU A 197 -2.82 -12.40 -14.71
N ILE A 198 -3.66 -13.39 -15.00
CA ILE A 198 -5.12 -13.28 -14.89
C ILE A 198 -5.75 -14.23 -13.87
N ASN A 199 -4.95 -14.77 -12.94
CA ASN A 199 -5.44 -15.65 -11.89
C ASN A 199 -6.53 -14.92 -11.07
N LEU A 200 -7.64 -15.60 -10.83
CA LEU A 200 -8.77 -15.03 -10.08
C LEU A 200 -8.48 -14.96 -8.58
N GLU A 201 -7.67 -15.88 -8.09
CA GLU A 201 -7.27 -15.97 -6.69
C GLU A 201 -5.78 -15.64 -6.55
N TYR A 202 -5.42 -14.98 -5.44
CA TYR A 202 -4.02 -14.66 -5.16
C TYR A 202 -3.27 -15.95 -4.83
N ASP A 203 -2.30 -16.32 -5.67
CA ASP A 203 -1.44 -17.47 -5.43
C ASP A 203 -0.10 -17.03 -4.82
N THR A 204 0.14 -17.41 -3.57
CA THR A 204 1.43 -17.12 -2.91
C THR A 204 2.57 -17.97 -3.44
N ASP A 205 2.29 -19.15 -3.95
CA ASP A 205 3.31 -20.15 -4.31
C ASP A 205 4.07 -19.75 -5.56
N ILE A 206 3.52 -18.87 -6.40
CA ILE A 206 4.24 -18.31 -7.55
C ILE A 206 5.08 -17.08 -7.20
N ASN A 207 4.82 -16.43 -6.07
CA ASN A 207 5.61 -15.27 -5.66
C ASN A 207 7.04 -15.70 -5.33
N LYS A 208 8.03 -14.86 -5.66
CA LYS A 208 9.42 -15.06 -5.22
C LYS A 208 9.53 -15.26 -3.70
N PHE A 209 8.81 -14.46 -2.90
CA PHE A 209 8.89 -14.50 -1.43
C PHE A 209 7.81 -15.33 -0.74
N LYS A 210 7.02 -16.10 -1.51
CA LYS A 210 5.99 -17.04 -1.00
C LYS A 210 4.98 -16.46 0.01
N VAL A 211 4.74 -15.15 -0.03
CA VAL A 211 3.80 -14.46 0.87
C VAL A 211 2.88 -13.52 0.12
N ALA A 212 1.67 -13.33 0.64
CA ALA A 212 0.74 -12.32 0.17
C ALA A 212 0.99 -10.98 0.88
N CYS A 213 0.98 -9.88 0.15
CA CYS A 213 1.00 -8.55 0.75
C CYS A 213 0.35 -7.51 -0.18
N GLY A 214 0.23 -6.29 0.32
CA GLY A 214 -0.34 -5.18 -0.44
C GLY A 214 -1.84 -4.98 -0.21
N GLN A 215 -2.37 -3.98 -0.89
CA GLN A 215 -3.79 -3.61 -0.88
C GLN A 215 -4.42 -4.05 -2.20
N SER A 216 -5.72 -4.34 -2.18
CA SER A 216 -6.46 -4.73 -3.38
C SER A 216 -6.64 -3.53 -4.32
N ILE A 217 -6.89 -3.77 -5.61
CA ILE A 217 -7.09 -2.70 -6.59
C ILE A 217 -8.30 -1.81 -6.22
N GLU A 218 -9.32 -2.40 -5.60
CA GLU A 218 -10.50 -1.68 -5.09
C GLU A 218 -10.13 -0.73 -3.93
N GLU A 219 -9.20 -1.14 -3.05
CA GLU A 219 -8.66 -0.28 -1.99
C GLU A 219 -7.80 0.86 -2.58
N TRP A 220 -7.03 0.58 -3.63
CA TRP A 220 -6.27 1.61 -4.35
C TRP A 220 -7.19 2.63 -5.03
N GLU A 221 -8.27 2.17 -5.65
CA GLU A 221 -9.31 3.03 -6.24
C GLU A 221 -9.95 3.90 -5.15
N ALA A 222 -10.35 3.30 -4.02
CA ALA A 222 -10.95 4.02 -2.89
C ALA A 222 -9.99 5.05 -2.24
N ALA A 223 -8.68 4.76 -2.23
CA ALA A 223 -7.65 5.68 -1.74
C ALA A 223 -7.32 6.81 -2.73
N GLY A 224 -7.89 6.80 -3.93
CA GLY A 224 -7.61 7.78 -4.99
C GLY A 224 -6.21 7.63 -5.58
N TRP A 225 -5.65 6.42 -5.55
CA TRP A 225 -4.29 6.13 -6.04
C TRP A 225 -4.26 5.63 -7.48
N ILE A 226 -5.42 5.54 -8.13
CA ILE A 226 -5.60 5.13 -9.52
C ILE A 226 -5.82 6.37 -10.39
N SER A 227 -5.04 6.49 -11.45
CA SER A 227 -5.26 7.48 -12.50
C SER A 227 -6.14 6.86 -13.58
N HIS A 228 -7.45 7.09 -13.54
CA HIS A 228 -8.36 6.44 -14.49
C HIS A 228 -8.19 6.90 -15.94
N GLU A 229 -7.59 8.07 -16.14
CA GLU A 229 -7.31 8.65 -17.46
C GLU A 229 -6.06 8.02 -18.08
N HIS A 230 -5.09 7.61 -17.26
CA HIS A 230 -3.82 7.06 -17.72
C HIS A 230 -3.69 5.57 -17.42
N ASP A 231 -3.71 5.18 -16.14
CA ASP A 231 -3.38 3.83 -15.66
C ASP A 231 -4.46 3.30 -14.71
N VAL A 232 -5.44 2.62 -15.29
CA VAL A 232 -6.61 2.08 -14.57
C VAL A 232 -6.28 0.97 -13.58
N ARG A 233 -5.11 0.33 -13.71
CA ARG A 233 -4.58 -0.63 -12.72
C ARG A 233 -3.55 -0.03 -11.76
N GLY A 234 -3.26 1.26 -11.91
CA GLY A 234 -2.40 2.01 -10.99
C GLY A 234 -0.91 1.79 -11.21
N TRP A 235 -0.18 1.64 -10.11
CA TRP A 235 1.28 1.75 -10.08
C TRP A 235 2.03 0.87 -11.08
N PHE A 236 1.72 -0.43 -11.13
CA PHE A 236 2.52 -1.33 -11.96
C PHE A 236 2.23 -1.15 -13.45
N GLN A 237 0.99 -0.86 -13.84
CA GLN A 237 0.66 -0.45 -15.22
C GLN A 237 1.30 0.90 -15.60
N TRP A 238 1.34 1.86 -14.68
CA TRP A 238 2.13 3.08 -14.90
C TRP A 238 3.60 2.72 -15.13
N TYR A 239 4.17 1.84 -14.30
CA TYR A 239 5.58 1.46 -14.39
C TYR A 239 5.91 0.73 -15.69
N THR A 240 5.06 -0.19 -16.17
CA THR A 240 5.27 -0.90 -17.44
C THR A 240 5.34 0.06 -18.62
N ARG A 241 4.46 1.07 -18.65
CA ARG A 241 4.41 2.08 -19.71
C ARG A 241 5.52 3.11 -19.59
N PHE A 242 5.81 3.57 -18.38
CA PHE A 242 6.93 4.46 -18.09
C PHE A 242 8.27 3.82 -18.49
N TYR A 243 8.45 2.54 -18.17
CA TYR A 243 9.64 1.76 -18.55
C TYR A 243 9.83 1.70 -20.08
N ARG A 244 8.73 1.63 -20.83
CA ARG A 244 8.69 1.61 -22.31
C ARG A 244 8.74 3.01 -22.95
N GLY A 245 9.05 4.05 -22.17
CA GLY A 245 9.23 5.40 -22.69
C GLY A 245 7.98 6.27 -22.76
N ARG A 246 6.82 5.82 -22.25
CA ARG A 246 5.65 6.70 -22.08
C ARG A 246 5.95 7.77 -21.03
N ARG A 247 5.58 9.01 -21.31
CA ARG A 247 5.58 10.11 -20.32
C ARG A 247 4.21 10.77 -20.24
N CYS A 248 3.79 11.09 -19.02
CA CYS A 248 2.50 11.72 -18.73
C CYS A 248 2.59 12.64 -17.50
N ASP A 249 1.52 13.39 -17.23
CA ASP A 249 1.46 14.32 -16.10
C ASP A 249 1.45 13.62 -14.71
N ASP A 250 1.16 12.30 -14.68
CA ASP A 250 1.19 11.50 -13.44
C ASP A 250 2.59 11.03 -13.03
N ASP A 251 3.60 11.19 -13.89
CA ASP A 251 4.93 10.62 -13.69
C ASP A 251 5.60 11.13 -12.39
N ASP A 252 5.57 12.44 -12.15
CA ASP A 252 6.13 13.05 -10.94
C ASP A 252 5.49 12.49 -9.66
N ARG A 253 4.17 12.28 -9.69
CA ARG A 253 3.44 11.73 -8.54
C ARG A 253 3.88 10.29 -8.27
N GLN A 254 4.00 9.49 -9.32
CA GLN A 254 4.32 8.08 -9.23
C GLN A 254 5.78 7.87 -8.81
N VAL A 255 6.71 8.62 -9.38
CA VAL A 255 8.13 8.66 -8.95
C VAL A 255 8.23 9.11 -7.49
N SER A 256 7.48 10.14 -7.07
CA SER A 256 7.44 10.58 -5.67
C SER A 256 6.96 9.49 -4.70
N ARG A 257 5.94 8.70 -5.10
CA ARG A 257 5.46 7.55 -4.31
C ARG A 257 6.52 6.48 -4.19
N TRP A 258 7.16 6.12 -5.30
CA TRP A 258 8.26 5.17 -5.30
C TRP A 258 9.39 5.60 -4.37
N LYS A 259 9.84 6.86 -4.45
CA LYS A 259 10.88 7.42 -3.58
C LYS A 259 10.52 7.28 -2.10
N LYS A 260 9.27 7.55 -1.73
CA LYS A 260 8.77 7.43 -0.35
C LYS A 260 8.65 5.97 0.11
N CYS A 261 8.40 5.04 -0.79
CA CYS A 261 8.28 3.62 -0.48
C CYS A 261 9.65 2.94 -0.38
N VAL A 262 10.45 3.00 -1.46
CA VAL A 262 11.67 2.21 -1.64
C VAL A 262 12.86 2.99 -2.21
N GLY A 263 12.73 4.30 -2.42
CA GLY A 263 13.89 5.15 -2.69
C GLY A 263 14.91 5.12 -1.54
N GLU A 264 16.02 5.84 -1.68
CA GLU A 264 17.11 5.89 -0.69
C GLU A 264 16.63 6.14 0.75
N THR A 265 15.70 7.08 0.93
CA THR A 265 15.07 7.37 2.23
C THR A 265 13.71 6.70 2.41
N GLY A 266 13.38 5.74 1.55
CA GLY A 266 12.07 5.10 1.48
C GLY A 266 11.74 4.32 2.75
N ARG A 267 10.47 4.39 3.18
CA ARG A 267 9.99 3.76 4.40
C ARG A 267 10.28 2.26 4.43
N TRP A 268 9.88 1.54 3.38
CA TRP A 268 9.95 0.09 3.34
C TRP A 268 11.38 -0.39 3.17
N ARG A 269 12.17 0.26 2.30
CA ARG A 269 13.61 -0.01 2.15
C ARG A 269 14.36 0.14 3.48
N ARG A 270 14.23 1.29 4.16
CA ARG A 270 14.90 1.52 5.45
C ARG A 270 14.46 0.56 6.54
N MET A 271 13.16 0.26 6.61
CA MET A 271 12.67 -0.72 7.59
C MET A 271 13.24 -2.12 7.29
N LEU A 272 13.37 -2.49 6.02
CA LEU A 272 13.89 -3.79 5.61
C LEU A 272 15.38 -3.90 5.94
N LEU A 273 16.19 -2.93 5.53
CA LEU A 273 17.62 -2.88 5.85
C LEU A 273 17.86 -2.89 7.37
N LYS A 274 17.04 -2.19 8.16
CA LYS A 274 17.11 -2.26 9.61
C LYS A 274 16.91 -3.68 10.15
N LYS A 275 16.06 -4.51 9.53
CA LYS A 275 15.88 -5.91 9.93
C LYS A 275 17.11 -6.75 9.62
N TYR A 276 17.75 -6.54 8.47
CA TYR A 276 19.03 -7.16 8.14
C TYR A 276 20.08 -6.86 9.23
N LEU A 277 20.24 -5.57 9.58
CA LEU A 277 21.17 -5.14 10.64
C LEU A 277 20.84 -5.78 12.01
N GLN A 278 19.56 -5.87 12.37
CA GLN A 278 19.12 -6.46 13.64
C GLN A 278 19.39 -7.97 13.73
N LEU A 279 19.28 -8.68 12.61
CA LEU A 279 19.57 -10.11 12.52
C LEU A 279 21.06 -10.39 12.33
N GLY A 280 21.90 -9.36 12.17
CA GLY A 280 23.33 -9.51 11.94
C GLY A 280 23.67 -10.06 10.55
N VAL A 281 22.74 -10.02 9.61
CA VAL A 281 22.94 -10.48 8.23
C VAL A 281 23.79 -9.47 7.48
N ARG A 282 24.83 -9.96 6.81
CA ARG A 282 25.80 -9.14 6.08
C ARG A 282 25.85 -9.42 4.59
N ASP A 283 25.38 -10.58 4.18
CA ASP A 283 25.46 -11.03 2.80
C ASP A 283 24.05 -11.22 2.25
N VAL A 284 23.81 -10.74 1.03
CA VAL A 284 22.58 -10.93 0.26
C VAL A 284 22.96 -11.36 -1.15
N PHE A 285 22.46 -12.53 -1.55
CA PHE A 285 22.67 -13.07 -2.90
C PHE A 285 21.49 -12.69 -3.81
N ASP A 286 21.81 -12.17 -4.99
CA ASP A 286 20.81 -11.76 -6.01
C ASP A 286 19.97 -12.94 -6.51
N ASP A 287 20.56 -14.14 -6.49
CA ASP A 287 20.03 -15.33 -7.16
C ASP A 287 19.19 -16.24 -6.25
N GLY A 288 19.01 -15.86 -4.97
CA GLY A 288 18.31 -16.71 -3.99
C GLY A 288 18.98 -18.07 -3.77
N ALA A 289 20.26 -18.20 -4.12
CA ALA A 289 21.00 -19.47 -4.23
C ALA A 289 21.49 -20.03 -2.88
N ASP A 290 21.21 -19.36 -1.77
CA ASP A 290 21.56 -19.82 -0.44
C ASP A 290 20.28 -20.18 0.33
N GLU A 291 19.88 -21.46 0.24
CA GLU A 291 18.73 -22.01 0.97
C GLU A 291 18.93 -21.93 2.50
N ASP A 292 20.17 -21.77 2.96
CA ASP A 292 20.53 -21.62 4.37
C ASP A 292 20.59 -20.15 4.83
N ALA A 293 20.37 -19.19 3.92
CA ALA A 293 20.37 -17.77 4.27
C ALA A 293 19.21 -17.45 5.24
N PRO A 294 19.45 -16.60 6.27
CA PRO A 294 18.41 -16.21 7.20
C PRO A 294 17.24 -15.50 6.50
N GLU A 295 16.02 -15.98 6.70
CA GLU A 295 14.82 -15.40 6.13
C GLU A 295 14.50 -14.02 6.76
N VAL A 296 14.90 -12.93 6.09
CA VAL A 296 14.70 -11.57 6.60
C VAL A 296 13.34 -11.00 6.17
N SER A 297 12.27 -11.33 6.89
CA SER A 297 10.95 -10.69 6.73
C SER A 297 10.38 -10.69 5.30
N PRO A 298 9.89 -11.84 4.81
CA PRO A 298 9.38 -12.02 3.45
C PRO A 298 8.32 -11.00 3.03
N VAL A 299 7.42 -10.64 3.94
CA VAL A 299 6.36 -9.66 3.67
C VAL A 299 6.92 -8.29 3.26
N MET A 300 8.06 -7.89 3.82
CA MET A 300 8.69 -6.61 3.50
C MET A 300 9.49 -6.68 2.20
N HIS A 301 10.10 -7.84 1.90
CA HIS A 301 10.67 -8.10 0.59
C HIS A 301 9.59 -8.05 -0.49
N GLN A 302 8.48 -8.76 -0.31
CA GLN A 302 7.35 -8.73 -1.24
C GLN A 302 6.80 -7.31 -1.40
N THR A 303 6.67 -6.56 -0.29
CA THR A 303 6.23 -5.15 -0.35
C THR A 303 7.20 -4.30 -1.17
N CYS A 304 8.51 -4.47 -0.98
CA CYS A 304 9.53 -3.77 -1.75
C CYS A 304 9.51 -4.16 -3.23
N HIS A 305 9.31 -5.46 -3.50
CA HIS A 305 9.25 -6.02 -4.84
C HIS A 305 8.09 -5.43 -5.65
N HIS A 306 6.91 -5.22 -5.03
CA HIS A 306 5.78 -4.52 -5.65
C HIS A 306 6.14 -3.10 -6.14
N TRP A 307 7.17 -2.48 -5.55
CA TRP A 307 7.71 -1.18 -5.95
C TRP A 307 9.00 -1.29 -6.77
N ALA A 308 9.23 -2.42 -7.46
CA ALA A 308 10.39 -2.64 -8.32
C ALA A 308 11.75 -2.49 -7.60
N TYR A 309 11.79 -2.87 -6.32
CA TYR A 309 13.02 -2.85 -5.52
C TYR A 309 13.25 -4.20 -4.83
N GLU A 310 14.46 -4.73 -4.97
CA GLU A 310 15.01 -5.83 -4.20
C GLU A 310 16.30 -5.38 -3.49
N VAL A 311 16.56 -5.89 -2.30
CA VAL A 311 17.80 -5.55 -1.58
C VAL A 311 18.98 -6.19 -2.29
N ARG A 312 20.01 -5.40 -2.62
CA ARG A 312 21.28 -5.89 -3.15
C ARG A 312 22.39 -5.73 -2.11
N GLN A 313 23.52 -6.42 -2.32
CA GLN A 313 24.67 -6.35 -1.42
C GLN A 313 25.12 -4.91 -1.14
N GLY A 314 25.22 -4.07 -2.17
CA GLY A 314 25.61 -2.66 -2.00
C GLY A 314 24.66 -1.86 -1.09
N ASP A 315 23.35 -2.15 -1.11
CA ASP A 315 22.39 -1.50 -0.21
C ASP A 315 22.63 -1.89 1.26
N LEU A 316 23.03 -3.14 1.49
CA LEU A 316 23.34 -3.65 2.81
C LEU A 316 24.70 -3.16 3.31
N ASP A 317 25.71 -3.10 2.44
CA ASP A 317 27.02 -2.53 2.74
C ASP A 317 26.91 -1.07 3.17
N ASP A 318 26.13 -0.27 2.44
CA ASP A 318 25.86 1.13 2.79
C ASP A 318 25.13 1.25 4.14
N ALA A 319 24.14 0.39 4.39
CA ALA A 319 23.44 0.37 5.68
C ALA A 319 24.37 0.03 6.85
N TRP A 320 25.30 -0.92 6.69
CA TRP A 320 26.31 -1.27 7.70
C TRP A 320 27.36 -0.18 7.88
N ALA A 321 27.71 0.54 6.80
CA ALA A 321 28.58 1.71 6.86
C ALA A 321 27.90 2.94 7.49
N GLY A 322 26.58 2.90 7.70
CA GLY A 322 25.79 3.99 8.27
C GLY A 322 25.55 5.14 7.29
N ARG A 323 25.58 4.86 5.98
CA ARG A 323 25.35 5.84 4.90
C ARG A 323 23.86 6.02 4.61
#